data_AF-A0A1F7R9A5-F1
#
_entry.id   AF-A0A1F7R9A5-F1
#
_cell.length_a   1.000
_cell.length_b   1.000
_cell.length_c   1.000
_cell.angle_alpha   90.00
_cell.angle_beta   90.00
_cell.angle_gamma   90.00
#
_symmetry.space_group_name_H-M   'P 1'
#
loop_
_entity.id
_entity.type
_entity.pdbx_description
1 polymer ?
#
loop_
_entity_poly.entity_id
_entity_poly.type
_entity_poly.pdbx_seq_one_letter_code
_entity_poly.pdbx_strand_id
1 'polypeptide(L)'
;MRFINYYPQDPLAEKALYQIGNCYFKAEKWDYAIKSFKEFNSKYPDSPLAKDALQKTGESYLKKGDIENSKKTFDLIEEKYPEDEVTNRAKISLGVSYLENEKFNNALKIFSEVKETSKYKPLADRLMEGTKEIEKLPGKSPLLAGILSTALPGAGQLYTGRKLDSLFAFLLNGVFTWGIIESFNRDIYVAVGILSFFELGWYSGNIYNAISDAHKYNRDARRKVIDELKENSKSLSEQSLKDRVMFFSYRIEF
;
A
#
# COMPACT_ATOMS: atom_id res chain seq x y z
N MET A 1 -16.02 33.49 3.36
CA MET A 1 -14.89 34.11 2.60
C MET A 1 -14.68 35.60 2.88
N ARG A 2 -15.71 36.38 3.30
CA ARG A 2 -15.56 37.84 3.46
C ARG A 2 -14.70 38.28 4.66
N PHE A 3 -14.59 37.50 5.74
CA PHE A 3 -13.87 37.91 6.98
C PHE A 3 -12.33 37.84 6.88
N ILE A 4 -11.78 36.83 6.18
CA ILE A 4 -10.32 36.59 6.05
C ILE A 4 -9.61 37.74 5.32
N ASN A 5 -10.31 38.48 4.45
CA ASN A 5 -9.74 39.56 3.65
C ASN A 5 -9.68 40.91 4.39
N TYR A 6 -10.47 41.12 5.45
CA TYR A 6 -10.49 42.39 6.18
C TYR A 6 -9.65 42.36 7.47
N TYR A 7 -9.40 41.18 8.04
CA TYR A 7 -8.61 41.02 9.27
C TYR A 7 -7.57 39.89 9.15
N PRO A 8 -6.58 40.01 8.24
CA PRO A 8 -5.63 38.94 7.96
C PRO A 8 -4.71 38.59 9.14
N GLN A 9 -4.53 39.51 10.10
CA GLN A 9 -3.72 39.32 11.32
C GLN A 9 -4.55 38.82 12.53
N ASP A 10 -5.86 38.61 12.35
CA ASP A 10 -6.72 38.13 13.44
C ASP A 10 -6.52 36.62 13.67
N PRO A 11 -6.27 36.16 14.91
CA PRO A 11 -6.20 34.73 15.26
C PRO A 11 -7.40 33.90 14.78
N LEU A 12 -8.57 34.52 14.57
CA LEU A 12 -9.75 33.88 13.99
C LEU A 12 -9.62 33.62 12.49
N ALA A 13 -8.94 34.49 11.74
CA ALA A 13 -8.69 34.29 10.31
C ALA A 13 -7.68 33.16 10.06
N GLU A 14 -6.62 33.09 10.88
CA GLU A 14 -5.67 31.97 10.91
C GLU A 14 -6.40 30.64 11.17
N LYS A 15 -7.14 30.55 12.28
CA LYS A 15 -7.89 29.33 12.64
C LYS A 15 -8.90 28.96 11.55
N ALA A 16 -9.61 29.92 10.97
CA ALA A 16 -10.58 29.66 9.91
C ALA A 16 -9.92 29.03 8.67
N LEU A 17 -8.78 29.56 8.22
CA LEU A 17 -8.07 29.02 7.05
C LEU A 17 -7.56 27.60 7.29
N TYR A 18 -6.99 27.34 8.47
CA TYR A 18 -6.58 25.99 8.86
C TYR A 18 -7.77 25.01 8.91
N GLN A 19 -8.92 25.45 9.45
CA GLN A 19 -10.12 24.61 9.49
C GLN A 19 -10.70 24.32 8.10
N ILE A 20 -10.63 25.27 7.16
CA ILE A 20 -11.00 25.01 5.75
C ILE A 20 -10.18 23.87 5.17
N GLY A 21 -8.86 23.88 5.40
CA GLY A 21 -7.98 22.77 5.00
C GLY A 21 -8.40 21.45 5.62
N ASN A 22 -8.74 21.44 6.91
CA ASN A 22 -9.23 20.24 7.60
C ASN A 22 -10.57 19.74 7.05
N CYS A 23 -11.49 20.63 6.68
CA CYS A 23 -12.75 20.25 6.04
C CYS A 23 -12.48 19.52 4.71
N TYR A 24 -11.59 20.07 3.86
CA TYR A 24 -11.21 19.40 2.62
C TYR A 24 -10.50 18.07 2.85
N PHE A 25 -9.62 18.00 3.85
CA PHE A 25 -8.92 16.77 4.23
C PHE A 25 -9.89 15.68 4.67
N LYS A 26 -10.84 16.00 5.54
CA LYS A 26 -11.87 15.06 6.01
C LYS A 26 -12.85 14.66 4.90
N ALA A 27 -13.09 15.55 3.94
CA ALA A 27 -13.89 15.27 2.76
C ALA A 27 -13.12 14.53 1.64
N GLU A 28 -11.90 14.09 1.91
CA GLU A 28 -11.02 13.38 0.97
C GLU A 28 -10.71 14.15 -0.32
N LYS A 29 -10.87 15.48 -0.27
CA LYS A 29 -10.60 16.41 -1.37
C LYS A 29 -9.13 16.83 -1.31
N TRP A 30 -8.23 15.89 -1.59
CA TRP A 30 -6.78 16.02 -1.37
C TRP A 30 -6.17 17.26 -2.01
N ASP A 31 -6.50 17.55 -3.28
CA ASP A 31 -5.98 18.74 -3.99
C ASP A 31 -6.39 20.05 -3.32
N TYR A 32 -7.64 20.15 -2.86
CA TYR A 32 -8.13 21.33 -2.15
C TYR A 32 -7.53 21.44 -0.75
N ALA A 33 -7.31 20.32 -0.07
CA ALA A 33 -6.64 20.26 1.22
C ALA A 33 -5.18 20.76 1.10
N ILE A 34 -4.43 20.22 0.13
CA ILE A 34 -3.05 20.64 -0.19
C ILE A 34 -3.00 22.14 -0.46
N LYS A 35 -3.89 22.65 -1.33
CA LYS A 35 -3.93 24.08 -1.65
C LYS A 35 -4.18 24.93 -0.41
N SER A 36 -5.15 24.54 0.42
CA SER A 36 -5.54 25.29 1.62
C SER A 36 -4.43 25.30 2.68
N PHE A 37 -3.78 24.16 2.92
CA PHE A 37 -2.68 24.08 3.90
C PHE A 37 -1.40 24.76 3.40
N LYS A 38 -1.12 24.73 2.10
CA LYS A 38 -0.02 25.52 1.51
C LYS A 38 -0.29 27.02 1.62
N GLU A 39 -1.52 27.46 1.36
CA GLU A 39 -1.91 28.86 1.56
C GLU A 39 -1.78 29.27 3.04
N PHE A 40 -2.19 28.39 3.96
CA PHE A 40 -2.01 28.59 5.40
C PHE A 40 -0.54 28.81 5.76
N ASN A 41 0.35 27.91 5.35
CA ASN A 41 1.79 28.01 5.64
C ASN A 41 2.45 29.21 4.98
N SER A 42 1.90 29.71 3.86
CA SER A 42 2.39 30.92 3.21
C SER A 42 1.95 32.20 3.92
N LYS A 43 0.73 32.23 4.48
CA LYS A 43 0.16 33.41 5.15
C LYS A 43 0.53 33.48 6.64
N TYR A 44 0.69 32.32 7.28
CA TYR A 44 0.91 32.18 8.71
C TYR A 44 2.11 31.25 9.01
N PRO A 45 3.33 31.56 8.50
CA PRO A 45 4.50 30.69 8.64
C PRO A 45 4.94 30.49 10.10
N ASP A 46 4.71 31.48 10.97
CA ASP A 46 5.09 31.45 12.39
C ASP A 46 3.98 30.90 13.30
N SER A 47 2.85 30.49 12.71
CA SER A 47 1.74 29.91 13.47
C SER A 47 2.18 28.62 14.18
N PRO A 48 1.73 28.39 15.42
CA PRO A 48 1.88 27.09 16.09
C PRO A 48 1.27 25.91 15.29
N LEU A 49 0.34 26.20 14.37
CA LEU A 49 -0.32 25.22 13.51
C LEU A 49 0.43 24.98 12.18
N ALA A 50 1.43 25.80 11.83
CA ALA A 50 2.14 25.70 10.55
C ALA A 50 2.79 24.31 10.35
N LYS A 51 3.40 23.77 11.41
CA LYS A 51 3.97 22.42 11.39
C LYS A 51 2.93 21.33 11.13
N ASP A 52 1.74 21.43 11.71
CA ASP A 52 0.67 20.46 11.47
C ASP A 52 0.03 20.65 10.08
N ALA A 53 -0.06 21.88 9.58
CA ALA A 53 -0.48 22.14 8.20
C ALA A 53 0.50 21.55 7.17
N LEU A 54 1.82 21.63 7.42
CA LEU A 54 2.83 20.93 6.61
C LEU A 54 2.64 19.41 6.67
N GLN A 55 2.45 18.85 7.86
CA GLN A 55 2.17 17.43 8.04
C GLN A 55 0.94 16.99 7.23
N LYS A 56 -0.16 17.72 7.33
CA LYS A 56 -1.40 17.43 6.58
C LYS A 56 -1.24 17.61 5.07
N THR A 57 -0.37 18.50 4.63
CA THR A 57 -0.02 18.65 3.21
C THR A 57 0.66 17.38 2.70
N GLY A 58 1.68 16.88 3.42
CA GLY A 58 2.35 15.63 3.05
C GLY A 58 1.40 14.43 3.10
N GLU A 59 0.60 14.28 4.16
CA GLU A 59 -0.41 13.23 4.26
C GLU A 59 -1.43 13.27 3.11
N SER A 60 -1.85 14.48 2.68
CA SER A 60 -2.76 14.63 1.53
C SER A 60 -2.11 14.18 0.22
N TYR A 61 -0.82 14.48 0.02
CA TYR A 61 -0.07 13.98 -1.13
C TYR A 61 0.02 12.44 -1.13
N LEU A 62 0.28 11.81 0.02
CA LEU A 62 0.25 10.35 0.14
C LEU A 62 -1.12 9.77 -0.20
N LYS A 63 -2.21 10.37 0.33
CA LYS A 63 -3.58 9.92 0.04
C LYS A 63 -3.96 10.07 -1.43
N LYS A 64 -3.31 10.99 -2.16
CA LYS A 64 -3.43 11.13 -3.62
C LYS A 64 -2.55 10.13 -4.39
N GLY A 65 -1.63 9.43 -3.73
CA GLY A 65 -0.64 8.55 -4.37
C GLY A 65 0.63 9.28 -4.84
N ASP A 66 0.76 10.56 -4.54
CA ASP A 66 1.90 11.39 -4.93
C ASP A 66 3.00 11.34 -3.86
N ILE A 67 3.70 10.20 -3.82
CA ILE A 67 4.75 9.93 -2.83
C ILE A 67 5.91 10.93 -2.97
N GLU A 68 6.22 11.38 -4.20
CA GLU A 68 7.33 12.28 -4.45
C GLU A 68 7.10 13.66 -3.81
N ASN A 69 5.94 14.28 -4.04
CA ASN A 69 5.63 15.57 -3.42
C ASN A 69 5.40 15.45 -1.91
N SER A 70 4.89 14.31 -1.44
CA SER A 70 4.85 14.03 -0.01
C SER A 70 6.25 13.99 0.60
N LYS A 71 7.20 13.28 -0.03
CA LYS A 71 8.57 13.19 0.45
C LYS A 71 9.20 14.59 0.54
N LYS A 72 9.08 15.40 -0.51
CA LYS A 72 9.57 16.80 -0.50
C LYS A 72 8.98 17.61 0.66
N THR A 73 7.69 17.42 0.93
CA THR A 73 7.01 18.11 2.04
C THR A 73 7.53 17.63 3.40
N PHE A 74 7.80 16.34 3.57
CA PHE A 74 8.33 15.78 4.81
C PHE A 74 9.82 16.08 5.02
N ASP A 75 10.62 16.10 3.95
CA ASP A 75 12.01 16.56 3.99
C ASP A 75 12.08 18.01 4.54
N LEU A 76 11.14 18.87 4.12
CA LEU A 76 11.03 20.24 4.65
C LEU A 76 10.65 20.28 6.14
N ILE A 77 9.82 19.35 6.62
CA ILE A 77 9.48 19.23 8.04
C ILE A 77 10.72 18.84 8.84
N GLU A 78 11.50 17.88 8.34
CA GLU A 78 12.74 17.45 8.99
C GLU A 78 13.78 18.57 9.03
N GLU A 79 13.91 19.36 7.96
CA GLU A 79 14.80 20.53 7.92
C GLU A 79 14.37 21.62 8.93
N LYS A 80 13.07 21.95 8.98
CA LYS A 80 12.57 23.04 9.83
C LYS A 80 12.39 22.66 11.30
N TYR A 81 12.06 21.40 11.56
CA TYR A 81 11.67 20.92 12.89
C TYR A 81 12.36 19.60 13.25
N PRO A 82 13.70 19.48 13.15
CA PRO A 82 14.41 18.21 13.27
C PRO A 82 14.17 17.50 14.61
N GLU A 83 14.02 18.25 15.70
CA GLU A 83 13.80 17.72 17.05
C GLU A 83 12.32 17.57 17.44
N ASP A 84 11.37 18.01 16.61
CA ASP A 84 9.94 17.95 16.92
C ASP A 84 9.33 16.58 16.58
N GLU A 85 8.37 16.13 17.37
CA GLU A 85 7.63 14.89 17.15
C GLU A 85 6.89 14.84 15.81
N VAL A 86 6.58 15.98 15.20
CA VAL A 86 5.99 16.05 13.85
C VAL A 86 6.90 15.40 12.80
N THR A 87 8.22 15.51 12.94
CA THR A 87 9.20 14.92 12.02
C THR A 87 9.14 13.39 12.06
N ASN A 88 9.06 12.81 13.26
CA ASN A 88 8.91 11.36 13.41
C ASN A 88 7.53 10.87 12.92
N ARG A 89 6.46 11.65 13.11
CA ARG A 89 5.14 11.36 12.54
C ARG A 89 5.16 11.37 11.00
N ALA A 90 5.87 12.32 10.39
CA ALA A 90 6.08 12.41 8.96
C ALA A 90 6.79 11.15 8.43
N LYS A 91 7.87 10.73 9.10
CA LYS A 91 8.60 9.49 8.78
C LYS A 91 7.70 8.26 8.85
N ILE A 92 6.91 8.09 9.92
CA ILE A 92 5.93 6.99 10.00
C ILE A 92 4.99 7.00 8.79
N SER A 93 4.42 8.17 8.46
CA SER A 93 3.46 8.30 7.37
C SER A 93 4.08 7.92 6.02
N LEU A 94 5.30 8.38 5.77
CA LEU A 94 6.05 8.07 4.55
C LEU A 94 6.44 6.59 4.48
N GLY A 95 6.95 6.02 5.59
CA GLY A 95 7.34 4.62 5.66
C GLY A 95 6.17 3.68 5.44
N VAL A 96 5.00 3.98 6.05
CA VAL A 96 3.76 3.22 5.80
C VAL A 96 3.35 3.32 4.34
N SER A 97 3.46 4.50 3.71
CA SER A 97 3.16 4.61 2.28
C SER A 97 4.13 3.78 1.43
N TYR A 98 5.42 3.73 1.76
CA TYR A 98 6.36 2.86 1.05
C TYR A 98 6.02 1.38 1.24
N LEU A 99 5.64 0.97 2.45
CA LEU A 99 5.21 -0.38 2.77
C LEU A 99 3.97 -0.78 1.95
N GLU A 100 2.95 0.07 1.89
CA GLU A 100 1.72 -0.16 1.12
C GLU A 100 1.96 -0.27 -0.40
N ASN A 101 3.05 0.35 -0.89
CA ASN A 101 3.45 0.32 -2.30
C ASN A 101 4.54 -0.75 -2.58
N GLU A 102 4.73 -1.70 -1.66
CA GLU A 102 5.72 -2.79 -1.74
C GLU A 102 7.18 -2.31 -1.94
N LYS A 103 7.48 -1.05 -1.57
CA LYS A 103 8.84 -0.49 -1.59
C LYS A 103 9.53 -0.77 -0.25
N PHE A 104 9.72 -2.05 0.08
CA PHE A 104 10.15 -2.50 1.42
C PHE A 104 11.48 -1.90 1.87
N ASN A 105 12.50 -1.85 1.00
CA ASN A 105 13.78 -1.21 1.32
C ASN A 105 13.64 0.26 1.74
N ASN A 106 12.78 1.02 1.06
CA ASN A 106 12.53 2.41 1.40
C ASN A 106 11.76 2.52 2.72
N ALA A 107 10.77 1.65 2.95
CA ALA A 107 10.02 1.61 4.20
C ALA A 107 10.95 1.32 5.39
N LEU A 108 11.79 0.29 5.29
CA LEU A 108 12.78 -0.08 6.31
C LEU A 108 13.74 1.07 6.63
N LYS A 109 14.28 1.73 5.59
CA LYS A 109 15.14 2.90 5.75
C LYS A 109 14.44 3.99 6.54
N ILE A 110 13.23 4.39 6.12
CA ILE A 110 12.50 5.49 6.77
C ILE A 110 12.12 5.14 8.22
N PHE A 111 11.70 3.89 8.49
CA PHE A 111 11.41 3.48 9.87
C PHE A 111 12.65 3.49 10.77
N SER A 112 13.83 3.14 10.23
CA SER A 112 15.09 3.19 10.98
C SER A 112 15.55 4.61 11.33
N GLU A 113 15.10 5.62 10.58
CA GLU A 113 15.44 7.04 10.81
C GLU A 113 14.54 7.71 11.87
N VAL A 114 13.55 7.00 12.42
CA VAL A 114 12.75 7.47 13.56
C VAL A 114 13.60 7.46 14.81
N LYS A 115 13.71 8.61 15.48
CA LYS A 115 14.60 8.80 16.64
C LYS A 115 14.23 7.86 17.79
N GLU A 116 15.23 7.32 18.47
CA GLU A 116 15.07 6.45 19.65
C GLU A 116 14.23 7.09 20.78
N THR A 117 14.34 8.41 20.93
CA THR A 117 13.60 9.20 21.93
C THR A 117 12.16 9.52 21.54
N SER A 118 11.76 9.25 20.29
CA SER A 118 10.42 9.58 19.80
C SER A 118 9.37 8.63 20.36
N LYS A 119 8.20 9.18 20.70
CA LYS A 119 7.01 8.36 21.01
C LYS A 119 6.59 7.41 19.87
N TYR A 120 7.02 7.66 18.64
CA TYR A 120 6.70 6.82 17.48
C TYR A 120 7.69 5.67 17.29
N LYS A 121 8.81 5.65 18.02
CA LYS A 121 9.82 4.61 17.89
C LYS A 121 9.26 3.18 18.08
N PRO A 122 8.45 2.86 19.11
CA PRO A 122 7.89 1.52 19.26
C PRO A 122 6.94 1.10 18.13
N LEU A 123 6.33 2.07 17.43
CA LEU A 123 5.54 1.81 16.23
C LEU A 123 6.46 1.58 15.02
N ALA A 124 7.48 2.41 14.85
CA ALA A 124 8.48 2.28 13.79
C ALA A 124 9.17 0.91 13.83
N ASP A 125 9.61 0.47 15.01
CA ASP A 125 10.30 -0.83 15.16
C ASP A 125 9.39 -2.01 14.81
N ARG A 126 8.12 -1.94 15.18
CA ARG A 126 7.14 -2.97 14.81
C ARG A 126 6.84 -2.99 13.32
N LEU A 127 6.65 -1.82 12.72
CA LEU A 127 6.46 -1.72 11.27
C LEU A 127 7.70 -2.20 10.53
N MET A 128 8.89 -1.88 11.03
CA MET A 128 10.16 -2.35 10.49
C MET A 128 10.29 -3.87 10.59
N GLU A 129 10.01 -4.46 11.75
CA GLU A 129 10.06 -5.91 11.93
C GLU A 129 9.04 -6.63 11.06
N GLY A 130 7.78 -6.15 11.06
CA GLY A 130 6.75 -6.66 10.16
C GLY A 130 7.14 -6.57 8.68
N THR A 131 7.83 -5.49 8.29
CA THR A 131 8.35 -5.34 6.92
C THR A 131 9.44 -6.36 6.60
N LYS A 132 10.34 -6.68 7.54
CA LYS A 132 11.34 -7.75 7.37
C LYS A 132 10.71 -9.12 7.26
N GLU A 133 9.65 -9.39 8.04
CA GLU A 133 8.93 -10.66 7.97
C GLU A 133 8.24 -10.86 6.61
N ILE A 134 7.75 -9.77 5.98
CA ILE A 134 7.19 -9.82 4.62
C ILE A 134 8.21 -10.35 3.60
N GLU A 135 9.49 -9.96 3.71
CA GLU A 135 10.54 -10.43 2.80
C GLU A 135 10.87 -11.91 2.99
N LYS A 136 10.65 -12.45 4.20
CA LYS A 136 10.88 -13.86 4.53
C LYS A 136 9.71 -14.77 4.16
N LEU A 137 8.57 -14.22 3.75
CA LEU A 137 7.38 -15.01 3.44
C LEU A 137 7.68 -16.06 2.35
N PRO A 138 7.21 -17.31 2.54
CA PRO A 138 7.40 -18.36 1.55
C PRO A 138 6.65 -18.00 0.26
N GLY A 139 7.41 -17.68 -0.78
CA GLY A 139 6.88 -17.36 -2.10
C GLY A 139 6.75 -18.58 -3.02
N LYS A 140 5.87 -18.47 -4.01
CA LYS A 140 5.75 -19.38 -5.15
C LYS A 140 6.53 -18.80 -6.33
N SER A 141 7.42 -19.59 -6.93
CA SER A 141 8.20 -19.17 -8.10
C SER A 141 7.30 -19.16 -9.35
N PRO A 142 7.11 -18.00 -10.02
CA PRO A 142 6.31 -17.93 -11.24
C PRO A 142 6.95 -18.72 -12.38
N LEU A 143 8.28 -18.68 -12.51
CA LEU A 143 9.01 -19.47 -13.50
C LEU A 143 8.80 -20.97 -13.29
N LEU A 144 8.91 -21.44 -12.04
CA LEU A 144 8.69 -22.86 -11.75
C LEU A 144 7.24 -23.26 -12.03
N ALA A 145 6.26 -22.42 -11.69
CA ALA A 145 4.86 -22.67 -12.02
C ALA A 145 4.65 -22.80 -13.54
N GLY A 146 5.29 -21.93 -14.33
CA GLY A 146 5.28 -22.03 -15.79
C GLY A 146 5.93 -23.31 -16.31
N ILE A 147 7.15 -23.64 -15.85
CA ILE A 147 7.87 -24.87 -16.24
C ILE A 147 7.05 -26.12 -15.92
N LEU A 148 6.45 -26.19 -14.74
CA LEU A 148 5.59 -27.31 -14.35
C LEU A 148 4.39 -27.41 -15.30
N SER A 149 3.74 -26.29 -15.63
CA SER A 149 2.61 -26.29 -16.56
C SER A 149 3.00 -26.65 -18.00
N THR A 150 4.25 -26.43 -18.40
CA THR A 150 4.80 -26.85 -19.69
C THR A 150 5.16 -28.33 -19.72
N ALA A 151 5.48 -28.93 -18.58
CA ALA A 151 5.74 -30.37 -18.50
C ALA A 151 4.43 -31.16 -18.44
N LEU A 152 3.44 -30.64 -17.70
CA LEU A 152 2.16 -31.28 -17.49
C LEU A 152 1.06 -30.23 -17.29
N PRO A 153 0.00 -30.22 -18.14
CA PRO A 153 -1.16 -29.37 -17.94
C PRO A 153 -1.72 -29.47 -16.52
N GLY A 154 -1.88 -28.32 -15.87
CA GLY A 154 -2.41 -28.23 -14.52
C GLY A 154 -1.38 -28.38 -13.39
N ALA A 155 -0.14 -28.80 -13.66
CA ALA A 155 0.86 -28.96 -12.60
C ALA A 155 1.30 -27.62 -11.99
N GLY A 156 1.37 -26.56 -12.80
CA GLY A 156 1.63 -25.20 -12.31
C GLY A 156 0.53 -24.70 -11.37
N GLN A 157 -0.74 -24.94 -11.72
CA GLN A 157 -1.91 -24.63 -10.89
C GLN A 157 -1.92 -25.45 -9.59
N LEU A 158 -1.52 -26.72 -9.66
CA LEU A 158 -1.41 -27.55 -8.45
C LEU A 158 -0.35 -27.00 -7.50
N TYR A 159 0.80 -26.57 -8.03
CA TYR A 159 1.89 -25.96 -7.26
C TYR A 159 1.45 -24.66 -6.55
N THR A 160 0.60 -23.86 -7.19
CA THR A 160 0.02 -22.63 -6.61
C THR A 160 -1.20 -22.92 -5.71
N GLY A 161 -1.62 -24.18 -5.56
CA GLY A 161 -2.72 -24.61 -4.69
C GLY A 161 -4.10 -24.61 -5.35
N ARG A 162 -4.20 -24.29 -6.65
CA ARG A 162 -5.42 -24.25 -7.44
C ARG A 162 -5.81 -25.63 -7.98
N LYS A 163 -6.28 -26.49 -7.08
CA LYS A 163 -6.57 -27.92 -7.37
C LYS A 163 -7.65 -28.13 -8.44
N LEU A 164 -8.73 -27.35 -8.42
CA LEU A 164 -9.79 -27.48 -9.41
C LEU A 164 -9.30 -27.09 -10.81
N ASP A 165 -8.60 -25.97 -10.92
CA ASP A 165 -8.04 -25.51 -12.20
C ASP A 165 -7.00 -26.50 -12.74
N SER A 166 -6.20 -27.10 -11.86
CA SER A 166 -5.28 -28.18 -12.21
C SER A 166 -6.00 -29.39 -12.82
N LEU A 167 -7.07 -29.86 -12.18
CA LEU A 167 -7.86 -30.99 -12.66
C LEU A 167 -8.50 -30.68 -14.03
N PHE A 168 -9.11 -29.49 -14.19
CA PHE A 168 -9.71 -29.09 -15.45
C PHE A 168 -8.68 -29.00 -16.57
N ALA A 169 -7.51 -28.40 -16.33
CA ALA A 169 -6.45 -28.32 -17.31
C ALA A 169 -5.98 -29.72 -17.75
N PHE A 170 -5.78 -30.65 -16.82
CA PHE A 170 -5.37 -32.01 -17.13
C PHE A 170 -6.42 -32.77 -17.96
N LEU A 171 -7.67 -32.78 -17.50
CA LEU A 171 -8.77 -33.49 -18.19
C LEU A 171 -9.04 -32.93 -19.58
N LEU A 172 -9.06 -31.60 -19.73
CA LEU A 172 -9.38 -30.98 -21.00
C LEU A 172 -8.27 -31.19 -22.05
N ASN A 173 -7.00 -31.20 -21.64
CA ASN A 173 -5.92 -31.59 -22.55
C ASN A 173 -6.07 -33.05 -23.00
N GLY A 174 -6.46 -33.95 -22.10
CA GLY A 174 -6.78 -35.33 -22.47
C GLY A 174 -7.90 -35.42 -23.52
N VAL A 175 -8.95 -34.60 -23.39
CA VAL A 175 -10.04 -34.53 -24.37
C VAL A 175 -9.56 -33.99 -25.72
N PHE A 176 -8.75 -32.93 -25.74
CA PHE A 176 -8.18 -32.39 -26.99
C PHE A 176 -7.28 -33.40 -27.68
N THR A 177 -6.33 -34.00 -26.95
CA THR A 177 -5.42 -35.02 -27.48
C THR A 177 -6.21 -36.22 -28.02
N TRP A 178 -7.23 -36.70 -27.30
CA TRP A 178 -8.10 -37.77 -27.79
C TRP A 178 -8.85 -37.37 -29.06
N GLY A 179 -9.46 -36.18 -29.09
CA GLY A 179 -10.18 -35.67 -30.26
C GLY A 179 -9.29 -35.54 -31.51
N ILE A 180 -8.03 -35.14 -31.33
CA ILE A 180 -7.03 -35.06 -32.40
C ILE A 180 -6.71 -36.47 -32.93
N ILE A 181 -6.40 -37.43 -32.05
CA ILE A 181 -6.09 -38.81 -32.44
C ILE A 181 -7.27 -39.45 -33.17
N GLU A 182 -8.48 -39.30 -32.65
CA GLU A 182 -9.69 -39.85 -33.26
C GLU A 182 -9.98 -39.22 -34.63
N SER A 183 -9.80 -37.90 -34.75
CA SER A 183 -9.97 -37.20 -36.04
C SER A 183 -8.93 -37.65 -37.07
N PHE A 184 -7.70 -37.91 -36.64
CA PHE A 184 -6.64 -38.44 -37.48
C PHE A 184 -6.95 -39.85 -37.96
N ASN A 185 -7.40 -40.75 -37.07
CA ASN A 185 -7.79 -42.13 -37.40
C ASN A 185 -8.99 -42.21 -38.36
N ARG A 186 -9.80 -41.15 -38.46
CA ARG A 186 -10.95 -41.04 -39.36
C ARG A 186 -10.67 -40.24 -40.63
N ASP A 187 -9.41 -39.85 -40.87
CA ASP A 187 -9.00 -39.02 -42.01
C ASP A 187 -9.69 -37.64 -42.08
N ILE A 188 -10.13 -37.09 -40.94
CA ILE A 188 -10.80 -35.78 -40.85
C ILE A 188 -9.75 -34.69 -40.53
N TYR A 189 -8.85 -34.44 -41.47
CA TYR A 189 -7.69 -33.54 -41.26
C TYR A 189 -8.06 -32.08 -40.95
N VAL A 190 -9.20 -31.59 -41.43
CA VAL A 190 -9.70 -30.25 -41.09
C VAL A 190 -9.97 -30.14 -39.58
N ALA A 191 -10.56 -31.17 -38.98
CA ALA A 191 -10.82 -31.20 -37.54
C ALA A 191 -9.51 -31.27 -36.73
N VAL A 192 -8.51 -32.02 -37.22
CA VAL A 192 -7.15 -32.02 -36.63
C VAL A 192 -6.58 -30.62 -36.58
N GLY A 193 -6.57 -29.90 -37.71
CA GLY A 193 -6.03 -28.53 -37.76
C GLY A 193 -6.75 -27.56 -36.82
N ILE A 194 -8.08 -27.64 -36.74
CA ILE A 194 -8.89 -26.82 -35.83
C ILE A 194 -8.56 -27.15 -34.37
N LEU A 195 -8.58 -28.43 -33.99
CA LEU A 195 -8.33 -28.86 -32.62
C LEU A 195 -6.92 -28.53 -32.15
N SER A 196 -5.91 -28.75 -33.00
CA SER A 196 -4.52 -28.39 -32.69
C SER A 196 -4.35 -26.88 -32.51
N PHE A 197 -5.01 -26.05 -33.33
CA PHE A 197 -5.00 -24.59 -33.15
C PHE A 197 -5.57 -24.18 -31.79
N PHE A 198 -6.73 -24.74 -31.41
CA PHE A 198 -7.34 -24.46 -30.10
C PHE A 198 -6.51 -25.01 -28.94
N GLU A 199 -5.95 -26.21 -29.06
CA GLU A 199 -5.09 -26.82 -28.04
C GLU A 199 -3.85 -25.97 -27.78
N LEU A 200 -3.18 -25.45 -28.82
CA LEU A 200 -2.05 -24.54 -28.67
C LEU A 200 -2.43 -23.25 -27.90
N GLY A 201 -3.56 -22.64 -28.26
CA GLY A 201 -4.10 -21.47 -27.57
C GLY A 201 -4.43 -21.76 -26.10
N TRP A 202 -5.09 -22.89 -25.83
CA TRP A 202 -5.40 -23.34 -24.49
C TRP A 202 -4.14 -23.64 -23.66
N TYR A 203 -3.17 -24.33 -24.25
CA TYR A 203 -1.92 -24.73 -23.61
C TYR A 203 -1.09 -23.52 -23.18
N SER A 204 -0.89 -22.56 -24.09
CA SER A 204 -0.21 -21.29 -23.79
C SER A 204 -0.94 -20.48 -22.71
N GLY A 205 -2.28 -20.45 -22.76
CA GLY A 205 -3.11 -19.83 -21.72
C GLY A 205 -2.91 -20.47 -20.34
N ASN A 206 -2.80 -21.80 -20.26
CA ASN A 206 -2.55 -22.50 -18.99
C ASN A 206 -1.20 -22.14 -18.37
N ILE A 207 -0.14 -22.01 -19.18
CA ILE A 207 1.18 -21.61 -18.70
C ILE A 207 1.11 -20.17 -18.15
N TYR A 208 0.50 -19.25 -18.90
CA TYR A 208 0.31 -17.87 -18.45
C TYR A 208 -0.48 -17.80 -17.14
N ASN A 209 -1.58 -18.56 -17.04
CA ASN A 209 -2.39 -18.63 -15.84
C ASN A 209 -1.59 -19.14 -14.64
N ALA A 210 -0.78 -20.18 -14.79
CA ALA A 210 0.06 -20.70 -13.70
C ALA A 210 1.06 -19.66 -13.19
N ILE A 211 1.70 -18.91 -14.09
CA ILE A 211 2.62 -17.82 -13.76
C ILE A 211 1.88 -16.72 -13.00
N SER A 212 0.73 -16.29 -13.53
CA SER A 212 -0.12 -15.26 -12.92
C SER A 212 -0.61 -15.68 -11.53
N ASP A 213 -0.99 -16.94 -11.35
CA ASP A 213 -1.44 -17.48 -10.06
C ASP A 213 -0.32 -17.46 -9.01
N ALA A 214 0.93 -17.75 -9.40
CA ALA A 214 2.07 -17.64 -8.50
C ALA A 214 2.32 -16.19 -8.07
N HIS A 215 2.23 -15.23 -9.00
CA HIS A 215 2.32 -13.81 -8.66
C HIS A 215 1.20 -13.36 -7.72
N LYS A 216 -0.03 -13.79 -7.98
CA LYS A 216 -1.20 -13.46 -7.17
C LYS A 216 -1.06 -14.03 -5.76
N TYR A 217 -0.67 -15.31 -5.64
CA TYR A 217 -0.40 -15.94 -4.34
C TYR A 217 0.60 -15.13 -3.51
N ASN A 218 1.72 -14.73 -4.11
CA ASN A 218 2.75 -13.96 -3.42
C ASN A 218 2.22 -12.59 -2.99
N ARG A 219 1.48 -11.90 -3.86
CA ARG A 219 0.89 -10.60 -3.56
C ARG A 219 -0.12 -10.68 -2.42
N ASP A 220 -1.02 -11.66 -2.46
CA ASP A 220 -2.07 -11.88 -1.46
C ASP A 220 -1.45 -12.21 -0.10
N ALA A 221 -0.40 -13.03 -0.07
CA ALA A 221 0.34 -13.35 1.15
C ALA A 221 0.97 -12.11 1.78
N ARG A 222 1.66 -11.27 0.99
CA ARG A 222 2.24 -10.01 1.48
C ARG A 222 1.17 -9.04 1.94
N ARG A 223 0.09 -8.91 1.17
CA ARG A 223 -0.99 -7.96 1.44
C ARG A 223 -1.68 -8.27 2.78
N LYS A 224 -1.91 -9.55 3.06
CA LYS A 224 -2.49 -9.98 4.34
C LYS A 224 -1.65 -9.49 5.52
N VAL A 225 -0.33 -9.66 5.48
CA VAL A 225 0.57 -9.18 6.54
C VAL A 225 0.55 -7.67 6.64
N ILE A 226 0.57 -6.94 5.52
CA ILE A 226 0.47 -5.47 5.52
C ILE A 226 -0.84 -5.00 6.19
N ASP A 227 -1.96 -5.63 5.87
CA ASP A 227 -3.26 -5.26 6.44
C ASP A 227 -3.33 -5.58 7.94
N GLU A 228 -2.76 -6.72 8.39
CA GLU A 228 -2.59 -7.05 9.81
C GLU A 228 -1.71 -6.03 10.56
N LEU A 229 -0.59 -5.60 9.98
CA LEU A 229 0.27 -4.55 10.55
C LEU A 229 -0.47 -3.22 10.68
N LYS A 230 -1.32 -2.89 9.72
CA LYS A 230 -2.15 -1.68 9.75
C LYS A 230 -3.23 -1.73 10.81
N GLU A 231 -3.90 -2.86 10.97
CA GLU A 231 -4.92 -3.03 11.99
C GLU A 231 -4.31 -2.94 13.40
N ASN A 232 -3.19 -3.64 13.61
CA ASN A 232 -2.45 -3.61 14.87
C ASN A 232 -1.85 -2.23 15.18
N SER A 233 -1.46 -1.44 14.17
CA SER A 233 -0.95 -0.08 14.40
C SER A 233 -2.05 0.94 14.73
N LYS A 234 -3.27 0.77 14.19
CA LYS A 234 -4.41 1.62 14.57
C LYS A 234 -4.76 1.47 16.04
N SER A 235 -4.89 0.24 16.53
CA SER A 235 -5.20 -0.02 17.94
C SER A 235 -4.18 0.61 18.89
N LEU A 236 -2.89 0.57 18.54
CA LEU A 236 -1.82 1.23 19.29
C LEU A 236 -1.91 2.75 19.26
N SER A 237 -2.24 3.33 18.10
CA SER A 237 -2.42 4.77 17.99
C SER A 237 -3.60 5.25 18.84
N GLU A 238 -4.72 4.52 18.85
CA GLU A 238 -5.90 4.82 19.65
C GLU A 238 -5.66 4.60 21.15
N GLN A 239 -4.92 3.56 21.52
CA GLN A 239 -4.56 3.30 22.91
C GLN A 239 -3.59 4.38 23.43
N SER A 240 -2.59 4.78 22.62
CA SER A 240 -1.71 5.91 22.96
C SER A 240 -2.45 7.25 23.12
N LEU A 241 -3.57 7.43 22.40
CA LEU A 241 -4.44 8.60 22.52
C LEU A 241 -5.32 8.52 23.79
N LYS A 242 -5.87 7.34 24.11
CA LYS A 242 -6.63 7.11 25.35
C LYS A 242 -5.76 7.30 26.60
N ASP A 243 -4.53 6.80 26.57
CA ASP A 243 -3.58 6.93 27.68
C ASP A 243 -3.20 8.40 27.91
N ARG A 244 -3.12 9.23 26.85
CA ARG A 244 -2.96 10.69 26.97
C ARG A 244 -4.17 11.37 27.59
N VAL A 245 -5.39 11.02 27.15
CA VAL A 245 -6.62 11.61 27.71
C VAL A 245 -6.73 11.31 29.21
N MET A 246 -6.41 10.07 29.60
CA MET A 246 -6.33 9.66 31.00
C MET A 246 -5.24 10.41 31.78
N PHE A 247 -4.04 10.59 31.21
CA PHE A 247 -2.95 11.33 31.86
C PHE A 247 -3.27 12.82 32.06
N PHE A 248 -4.02 13.43 31.15
CA PHE A 248 -4.49 14.81 31.30
C PHE A 248 -5.66 14.94 32.28
N SER A 249 -6.55 13.95 32.39
CA SER A 249 -7.63 13.98 33.39
C SER A 249 -7.14 13.83 34.82
N TYR A 250 -6.00 13.17 35.05
CA TYR A 250 -5.37 13.07 36.38
C TYR A 250 -4.56 14.31 36.81
N ARG A 251 -4.42 15.32 35.94
CA ARG A 251 -3.59 16.52 36.20
C ARG A 251 -4.39 17.81 36.44
N ILE A 252 -5.72 17.72 36.56
CA ILE A 252 -6.64 18.85 36.82
C ILE A 252 -7.37 18.67 38.17
N GLU A 253 -6.86 17.84 39.08
CA GLU A 253 -7.27 17.90 40.49
C GLU A 253 -6.11 18.41 41.33
N PHE A 254 -6.42 19.42 42.16
CA PHE A 254 -5.60 20.29 43.01
C PHE A 254 -5.08 21.59 42.39
#